data_AF-A0A3D1FBM9-F1
#
_entry.id   AF-A0A3D1FBM9-F1
#
_cell.length_a   1.000
_cell.length_b   1.000
_cell.length_c   1.000
_cell.angle_alpha   90.00
_cell.angle_beta   90.00
_cell.angle_gamma   90.00
#
_symmetry.space_group_name_H-M   'P 1'
#
loop_
_entity.id
_entity.type
_entity.pdbx_description
1 polymer ?
#
loop_
_entity_poly.entity_id
_entity_poly.type
_entity_poly.pdbx_seq_one_letter_code
_entity_poly.pdbx_strand_id
1 'polypeptide(L)'
;MKVLFIIPYPTEGPSNRYRVEQYFPYLKKNGIDYMARPLISSDFFKILYKKGNTVKKILYFLVSTANRFLDALRVFRYDIVFVHLESFLFGPAFFEYFFQLLGKPVIYDFEDAVYLKDFKGKNKFLNLLRCSHKFYDILRLSSQVIVCNNYMKDLVL
;
A
#
# COMPACT_ATOMS: atom_id res chain seq x y z
N MET A 1 21.80 -1.39 1.43
CA MET A 1 20.56 -1.14 0.66
C MET A 1 19.43 -0.81 1.63
N LYS A 2 18.56 0.15 1.30
CA LYS A 2 17.43 0.61 2.12
C LYS A 2 16.12 0.51 1.35
N VAL A 3 15.13 -0.19 1.91
CA VAL A 3 13.82 -0.38 1.29
C VAL A 3 12.73 0.37 2.08
N LEU A 4 11.92 1.17 1.38
CA LEU A 4 10.73 1.79 1.96
C LEU A 4 9.50 0.93 1.67
N PHE A 5 8.91 0.34 2.71
CA PHE A 5 7.67 -0.42 2.63
C PHE A 5 6.47 0.51 2.82
N ILE A 6 5.78 0.79 1.73
CA ILE A 6 4.53 1.54 1.66
C ILE A 6 3.38 0.54 1.74
N ILE A 7 2.70 0.49 2.88
CA ILE A 7 1.72 -0.56 3.18
C ILE A 7 0.39 0.03 3.69
N PRO A 8 -0.74 -0.70 3.62
CA PRO A 8 -2.05 -0.15 3.99
C PRO A 8 -2.29 -0.18 5.50
N TYR A 9 -1.92 -1.28 6.16
CA TYR A 9 -2.26 -1.56 7.55
C TYR A 9 -1.02 -1.64 8.47
N PRO A 10 -1.18 -1.49 9.78
CA PRO A 10 -0.11 -1.77 10.71
C PRO A 10 -0.02 -3.29 10.98
N THR A 11 0.86 -3.71 11.89
CA THR A 11 1.04 -5.12 12.28
C THR A 11 -0.25 -5.79 12.78
N GLU A 12 -1.19 -5.03 13.33
CA GLU A 12 -2.51 -5.53 13.71
C GLU A 12 -3.36 -5.97 12.49
N GLY A 13 -3.04 -5.46 11.31
CA GLY A 13 -3.65 -5.85 10.04
C GLY A 13 -3.14 -7.21 9.55
N PRO A 14 -4.00 -8.24 9.39
CA PRO A 14 -3.57 -9.57 8.96
C PRO A 14 -2.85 -9.59 7.62
N SER A 15 -3.33 -8.81 6.65
CA SER A 15 -2.73 -8.63 5.31
C SER A 15 -1.22 -8.38 5.40
N ASN A 16 -0.82 -7.49 6.31
CA ASN A 16 0.56 -7.05 6.41
C ASN A 16 1.40 -8.00 7.25
N ARG A 17 0.88 -8.40 8.40
CA ARG A 17 1.56 -9.30 9.33
C ARG A 17 1.88 -10.66 8.73
N TYR A 18 0.93 -11.26 8.02
CA TYR A 18 1.11 -12.61 7.46
C TYR A 18 1.80 -12.63 6.09
N ARG A 19 1.88 -11.49 5.41
CA ARG A 19 2.50 -11.42 4.08
C ARG A 19 3.79 -10.61 4.08
N VAL A 20 3.68 -9.30 4.32
CA VAL A 20 4.81 -8.36 4.19
C VAL A 20 5.84 -8.55 5.29
N GLU A 21 5.41 -8.64 6.55
CA GLU A 21 6.34 -8.69 7.68
C GLU A 21 7.19 -9.97 7.70
N GLN A 22 6.77 -11.01 6.98
CA GLN A 22 7.53 -12.26 6.84
C GLN A 22 8.85 -12.04 6.10
N TYR A 23 8.97 -11.00 5.27
CA TYR A 23 10.24 -10.67 4.60
C TYR A 23 11.28 -10.08 5.57
N PHE A 24 10.84 -9.39 6.62
CA PHE A 24 11.70 -8.52 7.44
C PHE A 24 12.87 -9.25 8.13
N PRO A 25 12.69 -10.44 8.74
CA PRO A 25 13.81 -11.18 9.31
C PRO A 25 14.87 -11.55 8.28
N TYR A 26 14.45 -11.91 7.06
CA TYR A 26 15.35 -12.26 5.97
C TYR A 26 16.10 -11.05 5.43
N LEU A 27 15.42 -9.90 5.28
CA LEU A 27 16.07 -8.65 4.88
C LEU A 27 17.16 -8.26 5.89
N LYS A 28 16.82 -8.28 7.18
CA LYS A 28 17.78 -7.97 8.25
C LYS A 28 18.98 -8.92 8.25
N LYS A 29 18.74 -10.23 8.10
CA LYS A 29 19.82 -11.25 8.02
C LYS A 29 20.78 -11.00 6.86
N ASN A 30 20.30 -10.41 5.76
CA ASN A 30 21.10 -10.10 4.58
C ASN A 30 21.64 -8.65 4.58
N GLY A 31 21.63 -7.94 5.71
CA GLY A 31 22.15 -6.57 5.79
C GLY A 31 21.33 -5.54 5.00
N ILE A 32 20.06 -5.83 4.74
CA ILE A 32 19.12 -4.93 4.07
C ILE A 32 18.30 -4.20 5.14
N ASP A 33 18.49 -2.88 5.19
CA ASP A 33 17.69 -2.00 6.03
C ASP A 33 16.31 -1.79 5.41
N TYR A 34 15.30 -1.64 6.26
CA TYR A 34 13.95 -1.35 5.80
C TYR A 34 13.21 -0.39 6.75
N MET A 35 12.20 0.27 6.21
CA MET A 35 11.25 1.08 6.98
C MET A 35 9.83 0.77 6.52
N ALA A 36 8.97 0.33 7.43
CA ALA A 36 7.55 0.10 7.16
C ALA A 36 6.71 1.33 7.52
N ARG A 37 5.94 1.82 6.55
CA ARG A 37 5.10 3.02 6.65
C ARG A 37 3.65 2.67 6.33
N PRO A 38 2.86 2.25 7.34
CA PRO A 38 1.46 1.93 7.14
C PRO A 38 0.63 3.20 6.93
N LEU A 39 -0.38 3.13 6.04
CA LEU A 39 -1.32 4.23 5.82
C LEU A 39 -2.20 4.38 7.05
N ILE A 40 -2.77 3.28 7.53
CA ILE A 40 -3.55 3.21 8.77
C ILE A 40 -2.58 2.94 9.92
N SER A 41 -2.49 3.86 10.88
CA SER A 41 -1.69 3.64 12.09
C SER A 41 -2.35 2.62 13.02
N SER A 42 -1.59 2.03 13.94
CA SER A 42 -2.13 1.13 14.99
C SER A 42 -3.28 1.78 15.78
N ASP A 43 -3.16 3.06 16.15
CA ASP A 43 -4.23 3.76 16.87
C ASP A 43 -5.47 3.98 16.01
N PHE A 44 -5.30 4.27 14.73
CA PHE A 44 -6.43 4.35 13.81
C PHE A 44 -7.08 2.96 13.65
N PHE A 45 -6.29 1.92 13.49
CA PHE A 45 -6.76 0.55 13.31
C PHE A 45 -7.65 0.08 14.47
N LYS A 46 -7.29 0.42 15.73
CA LYS A 46 -8.08 0.11 16.94
C LYS A 46 -9.52 0.62 16.88
N ILE A 47 -9.78 1.71 16.17
CA ILE A 47 -11.12 2.31 16.07
C ILE A 47 -11.76 2.14 14.69
N LEU A 48 -10.98 1.75 13.67
CA LEU A 48 -11.40 1.71 12.27
C LEU A 48 -12.72 0.95 12.08
N TYR A 49 -12.82 -0.24 12.69
CA TYR A 49 -13.98 -1.13 12.59
C TYR A 49 -15.03 -0.94 13.68
N LYS A 50 -14.79 -0.07 14.68
CA LYS A 50 -15.78 0.21 15.74
C LYS A 50 -16.90 1.11 15.20
N LYS A 51 -18.16 0.86 15.59
CA LYS A 51 -19.29 1.75 15.27
C LYS A 51 -19.07 3.14 15.89
N GLY A 52 -19.47 4.21 15.21
CA GLY A 52 -19.27 5.59 15.65
C GLY A 52 -17.84 6.12 15.42
N ASN A 53 -17.39 7.06 16.27
CA ASN A 53 -16.07 7.71 16.19
C ASN A 53 -15.80 8.47 14.88
N THR A 54 -16.82 8.91 14.15
CA THR A 54 -16.68 9.50 12.80
C THR A 54 -15.65 10.63 12.75
N VAL A 55 -15.73 11.60 13.66
CA VAL A 55 -14.78 12.73 13.71
C VAL A 55 -13.35 12.24 13.94
N LYS A 56 -13.14 11.34 14.90
CA LYS A 56 -11.82 10.75 15.16
C LYS A 56 -11.28 10.01 13.94
N LYS A 57 -12.12 9.21 13.26
CA LYS A 57 -11.72 8.50 12.04
C LYS A 57 -11.31 9.46 10.93
N ILE A 58 -12.05 10.56 10.74
CA ILE A 58 -11.69 11.59 9.77
C ILE A 58 -10.35 12.23 10.13
N LEU A 59 -10.15 12.61 11.39
CA LEU A 59 -8.89 13.19 11.86
C LEU A 59 -7.70 12.23 11.66
N TYR A 60 -7.85 10.96 12.04
CA TYR A 60 -6.81 9.96 11.79
C TYR A 60 -6.53 9.80 10.30
N PHE A 61 -7.56 9.78 9.45
CA PHE A 61 -7.37 9.68 8.01
C PHE A 61 -6.63 10.90 7.43
N LEU A 62 -6.93 12.12 7.90
CA LEU A 62 -6.22 13.34 7.50
C LEU A 62 -4.75 13.28 7.93
N VAL A 63 -4.47 12.86 9.16
CA VAL A 63 -3.10 12.68 9.67
C VAL A 63 -2.36 11.60 8.87
N SER A 64 -3.00 10.46 8.60
CA SER A 64 -2.48 9.39 7.75
C SER A 64 -2.15 9.89 6.33
N THR A 65 -3.01 10.74 5.77
CA THR A 65 -2.81 11.34 4.45
C THR A 65 -1.60 12.27 4.46
N ALA A 66 -1.51 13.20 5.42
CA ALA A 66 -0.36 14.08 5.57
C ALA A 66 0.95 13.29 5.73
N ASN A 67 0.93 12.24 6.56
CA ASN A 67 2.09 11.36 6.73
C ASN A 67 2.49 10.64 5.43
N ARG A 68 1.53 10.17 4.62
CA ARG A 68 1.81 9.54 3.33
C ARG A 68 2.47 10.50 2.35
N PHE A 69 2.06 11.77 2.33
CA PHE A 69 2.77 12.81 1.57
C PHE A 69 4.20 13.03 2.08
N LEU A 70 4.41 13.09 3.39
CA LEU A 70 5.77 13.20 3.96
C LEU A 70 6.62 11.97 3.65
N ASP A 71 6.03 10.77 3.64
CA ASP A 71 6.73 9.54 3.29
C ASP A 71 7.14 9.52 1.81
N ALA A 72 6.26 10.02 0.93
CA ALA A 72 6.59 10.19 -0.48
C ALA A 72 7.75 11.17 -0.65
N LEU A 73 7.74 12.30 0.05
CA LEU A 73 8.87 13.24 0.04
C LEU A 73 10.15 12.62 0.60
N ARG A 74 10.08 11.62 1.50
CA ARG A 74 11.26 10.95 2.06
C ARG A 74 11.79 9.81 1.21
N VAL A 75 11.12 9.45 0.12
CA VAL A 75 11.46 8.32 -0.74
C VAL A 75 12.88 8.42 -1.32
N PHE A 76 13.41 9.63 -1.50
CA PHE A 76 14.77 9.84 -2.01
C PHE A 76 15.86 9.16 -1.15
N ARG A 77 15.59 8.95 0.14
CA ARG A 77 16.51 8.31 1.11
C ARG A 77 16.59 6.79 0.99
N TYR A 78 15.79 6.20 0.10
CA TYR A 78 15.68 4.75 -0.07
C TYR A 78 16.07 4.36 -1.49
N ASP A 79 16.60 3.15 -1.62
CA ASP A 79 17.03 2.58 -2.90
C ASP A 79 15.85 1.98 -3.66
N ILE A 80 14.91 1.37 -2.93
CA ILE A 80 13.74 0.66 -3.48
C ILE A 80 12.48 1.06 -2.70
N VAL A 81 11.35 1.16 -3.40
CA VAL A 81 10.03 1.27 -2.79
C VAL A 81 9.28 -0.03 -2.96
N PHE A 82 8.82 -0.60 -1.85
CA PHE A 82 7.92 -1.76 -1.86
C PHE A 82 6.50 -1.28 -1.59
N VAL A 83 5.56 -1.55 -2.48
CA VAL A 83 4.15 -1.18 -2.33
C VAL A 83 3.34 -2.46 -2.11
N HIS A 84 2.60 -2.53 -1.01
CA HIS A 84 1.64 -3.61 -0.76
C HIS A 84 0.20 -3.10 -1.01
N LEU A 85 -0.55 -3.77 -1.88
CA LEU A 85 -1.92 -3.43 -2.32
C LEU A 85 -2.09 -2.06 -3.00
N GLU A 86 -1.98 -0.97 -2.25
CA GLU A 86 -2.12 0.39 -2.76
C GLU A 86 -1.41 1.40 -1.84
N SER A 87 -0.72 2.39 -2.43
CA SER A 87 -0.08 3.46 -1.64
C SER A 87 -1.06 4.52 -1.13
N PHE A 88 -2.31 4.54 -1.58
CA PHE A 88 -3.31 5.43 -1.00
C PHE A 88 -4.72 4.97 -1.30
N LEU A 89 -5.64 5.21 -0.37
CA LEU A 89 -7.00 4.67 -0.43
C LEU A 89 -7.84 5.27 -1.57
N PHE A 90 -7.58 6.53 -1.94
CA PHE A 90 -8.38 7.27 -2.92
C PHE A 90 -7.53 7.81 -4.08
N GLY A 91 -8.19 8.24 -5.14
CA GLY A 91 -7.56 8.81 -6.34
C GLY A 91 -6.86 7.76 -7.21
N PRO A 92 -6.16 8.19 -8.28
CA PRO A 92 -5.33 7.31 -9.11
C PRO A 92 -4.04 6.89 -8.37
N ALA A 93 -3.14 6.17 -9.04
CA ALA A 93 -1.83 5.74 -8.54
C ALA A 93 -0.82 6.89 -8.38
N PHE A 94 -1.25 8.01 -7.79
CA PHE A 94 -0.51 9.27 -7.71
C PHE A 94 0.87 9.10 -7.06
N PHE A 95 0.95 8.34 -5.98
CA PHE A 95 2.22 8.14 -5.27
C PHE A 95 3.17 7.27 -6.08
N GLU A 96 2.67 6.25 -6.76
CA GLU A 96 3.45 5.39 -7.62
C GLU A 96 4.00 6.15 -8.83
N TYR A 97 3.20 7.02 -9.46
CA TYR A 97 3.68 7.96 -10.48
C TYR A 97 4.80 8.85 -9.91
N PHE A 98 4.63 9.38 -8.70
CA PHE A 98 5.65 10.20 -8.06
C PHE A 98 6.95 9.42 -7.79
N PHE A 99 6.87 8.16 -7.37
CA PHE A 99 8.05 7.31 -7.17
C PHE A 99 8.78 7.06 -8.50
N GLN A 100 8.04 6.79 -9.58
CA GLN A 100 8.60 6.61 -10.91
C GLN A 100 9.26 7.91 -11.43
N LEU A 101 8.63 9.07 -11.24
CA LEU A 101 9.19 10.37 -11.63
C LEU A 101 10.53 10.66 -10.92
N LEU A 102 10.70 10.16 -9.70
CA LEU A 102 11.95 10.22 -8.96
C LEU A 102 12.95 9.11 -9.31
N GLY A 103 12.66 8.29 -10.33
CA GLY A 103 13.50 7.19 -10.78
C GLY A 103 13.62 6.06 -9.76
N LYS A 104 12.68 5.93 -8.83
CA LYS A 104 12.74 4.90 -7.78
C LYS A 104 12.14 3.59 -8.30
N PRO A 105 12.89 2.47 -8.28
CA PRO A 105 12.33 1.18 -8.63
C PRO A 105 11.25 0.78 -7.62
N VAL A 106 10.10 0.38 -8.15
CA VAL A 106 8.94 -0.04 -7.36
C VAL A 106 8.78 -1.55 -7.45
N ILE A 107 8.76 -2.22 -6.30
CA ILE A 107 8.32 -3.61 -6.17
C ILE A 107 6.87 -3.57 -5.71
N TYR A 108 5.96 -4.16 -6.50
CA TYR A 108 4.55 -4.23 -6.16
C TYR A 108 4.15 -5.63 -5.74
N ASP A 109 3.56 -5.75 -4.56
CA ASP A 109 3.03 -6.99 -4.02
C ASP A 109 1.54 -6.85 -3.72
N PHE A 110 0.76 -7.83 -4.18
CA PHE A 110 -0.66 -7.87 -3.93
C PHE A 110 -1.18 -9.30 -3.79
N GLU A 111 -2.38 -9.42 -3.20
CA GLU A 111 -3.08 -10.69 -2.98
C GLU A 111 -4.36 -10.78 -3.84
N ASP A 112 -4.81 -12.01 -4.12
CA ASP A 112 -5.95 -12.34 -5.00
C ASP A 112 -7.23 -11.53 -4.70
N ALA A 113 -7.46 -11.24 -3.42
CA ALA A 113 -8.67 -10.56 -2.95
C ALA A 113 -8.76 -9.08 -3.36
N VAL A 114 -7.69 -8.48 -3.86
CA VAL A 114 -7.72 -7.09 -4.35
C VAL A 114 -8.37 -7.00 -5.72
N TYR A 115 -8.09 -7.96 -6.60
CA TYR A 115 -8.72 -8.04 -7.93
C TYR A 115 -10.20 -8.46 -7.84
N LEU A 116 -10.52 -9.42 -6.96
CA LEU A 116 -11.88 -9.95 -6.80
C LEU A 116 -12.85 -8.99 -6.09
N LYS A 117 -12.38 -7.85 -5.60
CA LYS A 117 -13.26 -6.76 -5.16
C LYS A 117 -13.82 -6.05 -6.39
N ASP A 118 -14.64 -6.76 -7.15
CA ASP A 118 -15.73 -6.13 -7.89
C ASP A 118 -16.60 -5.44 -6.84
N PHE A 119 -16.38 -4.14 -6.69
CA PHE A 119 -16.96 -3.28 -5.67
C PHE A 119 -18.48 -3.09 -5.92
N LYS A 120 -19.27 -4.14 -5.68
CA LYS A 120 -20.74 -4.04 -5.54
C LYS A 120 -21.14 -3.45 -4.18
N GLY A 121 -20.37 -2.47 -3.68
CA GLY A 121 -20.77 -1.64 -2.55
C GLY A 121 -21.94 -0.74 -2.95
N LYS A 122 -22.92 -0.55 -2.05
CA LYS A 122 -24.13 0.25 -2.31
C LYS A 122 -23.85 1.74 -2.65
N ASN A 123 -22.64 2.24 -2.43
CA ASN A 123 -22.32 3.66 -2.55
C ASN A 123 -21.36 3.95 -3.72
N LYS A 124 -21.93 4.29 -4.88
CA LYS A 124 -21.21 4.57 -6.13
C LYS A 124 -20.13 5.67 -5.98
N PHE A 125 -20.34 6.65 -5.10
CA PHE A 125 -19.40 7.73 -4.86
C PHE A 125 -18.08 7.23 -4.26
N LEU A 126 -18.17 6.34 -3.26
CA LEU A 126 -17.00 5.73 -2.63
C LEU A 126 -16.24 4.84 -3.62
N ASN A 127 -16.94 4.18 -4.53
CA ASN A 127 -16.30 3.37 -5.58
C ASN A 127 -15.54 4.25 -6.59
N LEU A 128 -16.13 5.38 -7.02
CA LEU A 128 -15.47 6.32 -7.92
C LEU A 128 -14.18 6.88 -7.29
N LEU A 129 -14.23 7.24 -6.01
CA LEU A 129 -13.08 7.74 -5.26
C LEU A 129 -11.91 6.75 -5.19
N ARG A 130 -12.16 5.44 -5.26
CA ARG A 130 -11.08 4.42 -5.20
C ARG A 130 -10.38 4.18 -6.53
N CYS A 131 -10.91 4.75 -7.63
CA CYS A 131 -10.34 4.71 -8.97
C CYS A 131 -10.09 3.27 -9.48
N SER A 132 -11.05 2.71 -10.24
CA SER A 132 -11.03 1.31 -10.66
C SER A 132 -9.79 0.87 -11.46
N HIS A 133 -9.12 1.80 -12.15
CA HIS A 133 -7.92 1.53 -12.94
C HIS A 133 -6.62 1.61 -12.13
N LYS A 134 -6.65 2.10 -10.88
CA LYS A 134 -5.45 2.27 -10.04
C LYS A 134 -4.61 1.00 -9.96
N PHE A 135 -5.26 -0.16 -9.79
CA PHE A 135 -4.55 -1.45 -9.73
C PHE A 135 -3.66 -1.68 -10.96
N TYR A 136 -4.22 -1.47 -12.15
CA TYR A 136 -3.49 -1.62 -13.40
C TYR A 136 -2.42 -0.55 -13.60
N ASP A 137 -2.64 0.66 -13.11
CA ASP A 137 -1.62 1.72 -13.13
C ASP A 137 -0.43 1.32 -12.26
N ILE A 138 -0.67 0.87 -11.02
CA ILE A 138 0.39 0.44 -10.12
C ILE A 138 1.19 -0.70 -10.74
N LEU A 139 0.52 -1.70 -11.32
CA LEU A 139 1.17 -2.79 -12.06
C LEU A 139 2.12 -2.25 -13.15
N ARG A 140 1.64 -1.35 -14.01
CA ARG A 140 2.42 -0.78 -15.13
C ARG A 140 3.59 0.07 -14.66
N LEU A 141 3.45 0.75 -13.52
CA LEU A 141 4.48 1.62 -12.95
C LEU A 141 5.55 0.83 -12.19
N SER A 142 5.32 -0.45 -11.93
CA SER A 142 6.21 -1.27 -11.11
C SER A 142 7.35 -1.87 -11.92
N SER A 143 8.54 -1.85 -11.33
CA SER A 143 9.75 -2.48 -11.90
C SER A 143 9.74 -4.00 -11.70
N GLN A 144 9.11 -4.47 -10.62
CA GLN A 144 8.94 -5.88 -10.31
C GLN A 144 7.56 -6.09 -9.68
N VAL A 145 6.93 -7.21 -9.99
CA VAL A 145 5.63 -7.59 -9.43
C VAL A 145 5.73 -8.95 -8.73
N ILE A 146 5.19 -9.03 -7.51
CA ILE A 146 5.09 -10.25 -6.72
C ILE A 146 3.62 -10.67 -6.67
N VAL A 147 3.35 -11.86 -7.17
CA VAL A 147 2.01 -12.48 -7.20
C VAL A 147 1.98 -13.73 -6.33
N CYS A 148 0.80 -14.08 -5.81
CA CYS A 148 0.62 -15.21 -4.88
C CYS A 148 0.52 -16.58 -5.55
N ASN A 149 0.20 -16.65 -6.84
CA ASN A 149 0.01 -17.90 -7.57
C ASN A 149 0.20 -17.68 -9.08
N ASN A 150 0.25 -18.79 -9.83
CA ASN A 150 0.40 -18.76 -11.29
C ASN A 150 -0.83 -18.17 -12.00
N TYR A 151 -2.03 -18.35 -11.45
CA TYR A 151 -3.24 -17.77 -12.04
C TYR A 151 -3.15 -16.24 -12.12
N MET A 152 -2.70 -15.58 -11.05
CA MET A 152 -2.51 -14.13 -11.06
C MET A 152 -1.35 -13.71 -11.95
N LYS A 153 -0.29 -14.52 -12.02
CA LYS A 153 0.80 -14.27 -12.95
C LYS A 153 0.26 -14.19 -14.38
N ASP A 154 -0.42 -15.22 -14.83
CA ASP A 154 -0.94 -15.32 -16.21
C ASP A 154 -2.02 -14.26 -16.52
N LEU A 155 -2.69 -13.76 -15.48
CA LEU A 155 -3.70 -12.71 -15.61
C LEU A 155 -3.11 -11.30 -15.80
N VAL A 156 -1.95 -11.01 -15.20
CA VAL A 156 -1.43 -9.63 -15.05
C VAL A 156 -0.02 -9.38 -15.59
N LEU A 157 0.74 -10.43 -15.94
CA LEU A 157 2.11 -10.39 -16.45
C LEU A 157 2.21 -11.10 -17.80
#